data_AF-A0AAJ0CTT1-F1
#
_entry.id   AF-A0AAJ0CTT1-F1
#
_cell.length_a   1.000
_cell.length_b   1.000
_cell.length_c   1.000
_cell.angle_alpha   90.00
_cell.angle_beta   90.00
_cell.angle_gamma   90.00
#
_symmetry.space_group_name_H-M   'P 1'
#
loop_
_entity.id
_entity.type
_entity.pdbx_description
1 polymer ?
#
loop_
_entity_poly.entity_id
_entity_poly.type
_entity_poly.pdbx_seq_one_letter_code
_entity_poly.pdbx_strand_id
1 'polypeptide(L)'
;MNELFENFAKAHFLRNGYLLAQTISPVAPPNETHRLRQIWQSTNSHSVRGDIKHFIISKSSHRKSIDHDEMNGWVEVYVAYWNALGEILAGESGKASTSYSSWTKVYDAWKELTSMLIRGYNNAGFEAWTIPSLYMVGKYLRLFAIKSDDERSRNSGDNSGTSSLTQDDFDPGLEKQGQLRDCEQHLKRIFTLCLNDRAPLEESRKWGIYFVINLLFKTYFKLNSASLSRTILKTLSVYNDKGDMPPLDAFPKAQRVTFKYYEGVLFFLEENYVQAEKHLIDAWKLCYKDAKNNAEWAHSDISNPMSVADQSYSPDRSPSPKLSSAATTISPGRTMY
;
A
#
# COMPACT_ATOMS: atom_id res chain seq x y z
N MET A 1 16.57 -12.49 16.83
CA MET A 1 17.46 -11.95 15.77
C MET A 1 18.21 -13.03 14.99
N ASN A 2 18.69 -14.12 15.60
CA ASN A 2 19.31 -15.23 14.86
C ASN A 2 18.43 -15.79 13.71
N GLU A 3 17.20 -16.17 14.02
CA GLU A 3 16.25 -16.72 13.04
C GLU A 3 15.91 -15.72 11.92
N LEU A 4 15.84 -14.43 12.23
CA LEU A 4 15.64 -13.37 11.25
C LEU A 4 16.72 -13.41 10.17
N PHE A 5 17.99 -13.49 10.58
CA PHE A 5 19.11 -13.50 9.65
C PHE A 5 19.36 -14.86 8.99
N GLU A 6 18.88 -15.96 9.59
CA GLU A 6 18.79 -17.26 8.89
C GLU A 6 17.78 -17.22 7.74
N ASN A 7 16.61 -16.61 7.97
CA ASN A 7 15.62 -16.38 6.94
C ASN A 7 16.11 -15.42 5.85
N PHE A 8 16.83 -14.36 6.23
CA PHE A 8 17.51 -13.47 5.27
C PHE A 8 18.51 -14.22 4.39
N ALA A 9 19.42 -14.98 5.01
CA ALA A 9 20.43 -15.75 4.28
C ALA A 9 19.78 -16.84 3.39
N LYS A 10 18.63 -17.38 3.78
CA LYS A 10 17.83 -18.30 2.95
C LYS A 10 17.20 -17.57 1.77
N ALA A 11 16.60 -16.40 2.00
CA ALA A 11 15.99 -15.59 0.94
C ALA A 11 17.01 -15.15 -0.11
N HIS A 12 18.19 -14.70 0.33
CA HIS A 12 19.26 -14.25 -0.56
C HIS A 12 19.83 -15.39 -1.41
N PHE A 13 20.07 -16.55 -0.80
CA PHE A 13 20.51 -17.75 -1.51
C PHE A 13 19.51 -18.24 -2.55
N LEU A 14 18.21 -18.24 -2.20
CA LEU A 14 17.14 -18.66 -3.10
C LEU A 14 16.71 -17.58 -4.10
N ARG A 15 17.26 -16.37 -4.03
CA ARG A 15 16.79 -15.19 -4.78
C ARG A 15 15.27 -14.98 -4.66
N ASN A 16 14.74 -15.21 -3.46
CA ASN A 16 13.30 -15.14 -3.19
C ASN A 16 12.94 -13.83 -2.50
N GLY A 17 12.43 -12.87 -3.28
CA GLY A 17 12.05 -11.55 -2.80
C GLY A 17 10.93 -11.56 -1.75
N TYR A 18 9.97 -12.48 -1.85
CA TYR A 18 8.87 -12.56 -0.90
C TYR A 18 9.35 -13.04 0.47
N LEU A 19 10.25 -14.01 0.51
CA LEU A 19 10.86 -14.46 1.76
C LEU A 19 11.71 -13.36 2.39
N LEU A 20 12.42 -12.58 1.57
CA LEU A 20 13.15 -11.41 2.03
C LEU A 20 12.21 -10.34 2.58
N ALA A 21 11.11 -10.03 1.89
CA ALA A 21 10.15 -9.05 2.37
C ALA A 21 9.55 -9.42 3.73
N GLN A 22 9.37 -10.72 4.01
CA GLN A 22 8.87 -11.21 5.29
C GLN A 22 9.84 -10.94 6.46
N THR A 23 11.14 -10.80 6.22
CA THR A 23 12.09 -10.49 7.31
C THR A 23 11.92 -9.06 7.82
N ILE A 24 11.44 -8.14 6.98
CA ILE A 24 11.18 -6.73 7.35
C ILE A 24 9.69 -6.45 7.60
N SER A 25 8.89 -7.48 7.88
CA SER A 25 7.45 -7.29 8.15
C SER A 25 7.23 -6.65 9.53
N PRO A 26 6.36 -5.64 9.67
CA PRO A 26 5.99 -5.07 10.98
C PRO A 26 4.89 -5.85 11.69
N VAL A 27 4.46 -7.00 11.15
CA VAL A 27 3.41 -7.83 11.74
C VAL A 27 3.97 -9.19 12.09
N ALA A 28 3.79 -9.60 13.34
CA ALA A 28 4.18 -10.93 13.80
C ALA A 28 3.31 -12.01 13.12
N PRO A 29 3.89 -13.14 12.67
CA PRO A 29 3.11 -14.27 12.22
C PRO A 29 2.14 -14.74 13.33
N PRO A 30 0.95 -15.27 13.00
CA PRO A 30 0.00 -15.77 14.00
C PRO A 30 0.60 -16.82 14.95
N ASN A 31 1.56 -17.60 14.45
CA ASN A 31 2.23 -18.67 15.20
C ASN A 31 3.36 -18.15 16.12
N GLU A 32 3.79 -16.89 15.96
CA GLU A 32 4.96 -16.30 16.64
C GLU A 32 4.67 -14.85 17.07
N THR A 33 3.62 -14.66 17.88
CA THR A 33 3.13 -13.34 18.29
C THR A 33 4.17 -12.45 18.97
N HIS A 34 5.20 -13.03 19.60
CA HIS A 34 6.27 -12.30 20.30
C HIS A 34 7.51 -12.01 19.44
N ARG A 35 7.53 -12.41 18.17
CA ARG A 35 8.72 -12.31 17.30
C ARG A 35 9.29 -10.89 17.23
N LEU A 36 8.45 -9.87 17.04
CA LEU A 36 8.91 -8.48 16.92
C LEU A 36 9.60 -8.01 18.20
N ARG A 37 9.02 -8.34 19.37
CA ARG A 37 9.59 -8.03 20.67
C ARG A 37 10.93 -8.73 20.89
N GLN A 38 11.04 -9.99 20.52
CA GLN A 38 12.29 -10.76 20.62
C GLN A 38 13.40 -10.21 19.71
N ILE A 39 13.05 -9.73 18.50
CA ILE A 39 14.01 -9.07 17.61
C ILE A 39 14.46 -7.73 18.21
N TRP A 40 13.54 -6.95 18.74
CA TRP A 40 13.89 -5.65 19.31
C TRP A 40 14.78 -5.80 20.57
N GLN A 41 14.43 -6.72 21.47
CA GLN A 41 15.17 -6.95 22.74
C GLN A 41 16.52 -7.64 22.58
N SER A 42 16.85 -8.21 21.43
CA SER A 42 18.10 -8.97 21.26
C SER A 42 19.35 -8.10 21.17
N THR A 43 19.21 -6.78 21.05
CA THR A 43 20.31 -5.82 20.93
C THR A 43 19.89 -4.48 21.54
N ASN A 44 20.81 -3.51 21.59
CA ASN A 44 20.56 -2.14 22.02
C ASN A 44 21.00 -1.13 20.95
N SER A 45 20.65 0.14 21.14
CA SER A 45 20.92 1.23 20.20
C SER A 45 22.40 1.47 19.89
N HIS A 46 23.31 1.12 20.80
CA HIS A 46 24.75 1.30 20.60
C HIS A 46 25.39 0.15 19.81
N SER A 47 24.88 -1.08 19.98
CA SER A 47 25.46 -2.28 19.35
C SER A 47 24.74 -2.74 18.08
N VAL A 48 23.49 -2.31 17.86
CA VAL A 48 22.60 -2.83 16.79
C VAL A 48 23.26 -2.90 15.42
N ARG A 49 24.01 -1.88 15.02
CA ARG A 49 24.70 -1.84 13.72
C ARG A 49 25.78 -2.92 13.59
N GLY A 50 26.61 -3.07 14.63
CA GLY A 50 27.68 -4.06 14.68
C GLY A 50 27.12 -5.48 14.72
N ASP A 51 26.10 -5.68 15.56
CA ASP A 51 25.44 -6.98 15.74
C ASP A 51 24.77 -7.44 14.44
N ILE A 52 24.00 -6.56 13.78
CA ILE A 52 23.38 -6.84 12.47
C ILE A 52 24.43 -7.19 11.42
N LYS A 53 25.52 -6.42 11.33
CA LYS A 53 26.60 -6.70 10.37
C LYS A 53 27.20 -8.09 10.64
N HIS A 54 27.46 -8.42 11.90
CA HIS A 54 27.97 -9.73 12.29
C HIS A 54 27.00 -10.87 11.94
N PHE A 55 25.69 -10.70 12.17
CA PHE A 55 24.69 -11.70 11.79
C PHE A 55 24.58 -11.91 10.29
N ILE A 56 24.62 -10.83 9.49
CA ILE A 56 24.59 -10.93 8.02
C ILE A 56 25.82 -11.70 7.53
N ILE A 57 27.02 -11.36 8.01
CA ILE A 57 28.27 -12.04 7.63
C ILE A 57 28.20 -13.51 8.03
N SER A 58 28.03 -13.80 9.33
CA SER A 58 28.09 -15.17 9.87
C SER A 58 27.08 -16.12 9.21
N LYS A 59 25.87 -15.65 8.89
CA LYS A 59 24.83 -16.47 8.25
C LYS A 59 24.95 -16.56 6.74
N SER A 60 25.66 -15.63 6.10
CA SER A 60 25.87 -15.63 4.63
C SER A 60 27.21 -16.23 4.22
N SER A 61 28.18 -16.45 5.12
CA SER A 61 29.52 -16.98 4.77
C SER A 61 29.50 -18.29 3.96
N HIS A 62 28.48 -19.14 4.13
CA HIS A 62 28.37 -20.43 3.42
C HIS A 62 27.54 -20.35 2.13
N ARG A 63 26.97 -19.19 1.81
CA ARG A 63 25.98 -19.00 0.73
C ARG A 63 26.37 -17.76 -0.05
N LYS A 64 26.92 -17.93 -1.26
CA LYS A 64 27.31 -16.88 -2.25
C LYS A 64 27.58 -15.48 -1.65
N SER A 65 28.85 -15.09 -1.59
CA SER A 65 29.28 -13.81 -1.01
C SER A 65 28.41 -12.62 -1.46
N ILE A 66 27.89 -11.89 -0.47
CA ILE A 66 27.25 -10.59 -0.65
C ILE A 66 28.36 -9.57 -0.90
N ASP A 67 28.17 -8.66 -1.85
CA ASP A 67 29.12 -7.58 -2.07
C ASP A 67 29.17 -6.63 -0.85
N HIS A 68 30.29 -5.93 -0.66
CA HIS A 68 30.48 -5.05 0.48
C HIS A 68 29.43 -3.92 0.53
N ASP A 69 29.09 -3.33 -0.62
CA ASP A 69 28.14 -2.22 -0.68
C ASP A 69 26.71 -2.72 -0.46
N GLU A 70 26.34 -3.86 -1.06
CA GLU A 70 25.06 -4.53 -0.83
C GLU A 70 24.89 -4.88 0.66
N MET A 71 25.93 -5.44 1.28
CA MET A 71 25.93 -5.78 2.70
C MET A 71 25.70 -4.55 3.58
N ASN A 72 26.44 -3.46 3.35
CA ASN A 72 26.24 -2.23 4.12
C ASN A 72 24.84 -1.65 3.90
N GLY A 73 24.32 -1.70 2.66
CA GLY A 73 22.94 -1.31 2.36
C GLY A 73 21.93 -2.08 3.21
N TRP A 74 22.06 -3.41 3.30
CA TRP A 74 21.19 -4.23 4.13
C TRP A 74 21.35 -3.94 5.63
N VAL A 75 22.57 -3.69 6.11
CA VAL A 75 22.80 -3.28 7.50
C VAL A 75 21.99 -2.03 7.83
N GLU A 76 22.06 -0.98 7.01
CA GLU A 76 21.32 0.27 7.25
C GLU A 76 19.79 0.05 7.21
N VAL A 77 19.30 -0.79 6.29
CA VAL A 77 17.87 -1.18 6.24
C VAL A 77 17.45 -1.88 7.52
N TYR A 78 18.20 -2.86 8.01
CA TYR A 78 17.83 -3.60 9.22
C TYR A 78 17.99 -2.77 10.50
N VAL A 79 18.94 -1.83 10.55
CA VAL A 79 19.05 -0.86 11.66
C VAL A 79 17.80 0.03 11.69
N ALA A 80 17.39 0.59 10.55
CA ALA A 80 16.18 1.39 10.46
C ALA A 80 14.92 0.57 10.81
N TYR A 81 14.85 -0.69 10.39
CA TYR A 81 13.77 -1.61 10.75
C TYR A 81 13.74 -1.87 12.26
N TRP A 82 14.89 -2.13 12.90
CA TRP A 82 14.97 -2.34 14.34
C TRP A 82 14.49 -1.10 15.13
N ASN A 83 14.87 0.11 14.71
CA ASN A 83 14.36 1.35 15.29
C ASN A 83 12.84 1.46 15.15
N ALA A 84 12.30 1.15 13.96
CA ALA A 84 10.87 1.17 13.73
C ALA A 84 10.10 0.15 14.57
N LEU A 85 10.67 -1.04 14.82
CA LEU A 85 10.09 -2.01 15.74
C LEU A 85 9.98 -1.47 17.17
N GLY A 86 10.96 -0.68 17.62
CA GLY A 86 10.91 -0.03 18.93
C GLY A 86 9.71 0.89 19.08
N GLU A 87 9.45 1.73 18.08
CA GLU A 87 8.29 2.62 18.06
C GLU A 87 6.97 1.85 17.97
N ILE A 88 6.89 0.82 17.12
CA ILE A 88 5.69 -0.03 16.98
C ILE A 88 5.34 -0.70 18.32
N LEU A 89 6.32 -1.32 18.98
CA LEU A 89 6.11 -2.00 20.26
C LEU A 89 5.79 -1.03 21.39
N ALA A 90 6.36 0.17 21.36
CA ALA A 90 6.01 1.23 22.31
C ALA A 90 4.54 1.68 22.16
N GLY A 91 4.02 1.73 20.93
CA GLY A 91 2.62 2.02 20.63
C GLY A 91 1.63 0.95 21.14
N GLU A 92 2.03 -0.33 21.13
CA GLU A 92 1.17 -1.45 21.59
C GLU A 92 1.11 -1.61 23.12
N SER A 93 2.04 -1.00 23.87
CA SER A 93 2.26 -1.31 25.29
C SER A 93 1.39 -0.52 26.29
N GLY A 94 0.52 0.40 25.84
CA GLY A 94 -0.62 0.95 26.59
C GLY A 94 -0.36 1.60 27.97
N LYS A 95 0.88 1.94 28.35
CA LYS A 95 1.19 2.39 29.72
C LYS A 95 0.83 3.86 30.01
N ALA A 96 -0.40 4.33 29.76
CA ALA A 96 -0.94 5.69 30.00
C ALA A 96 -0.28 6.50 31.15
N SER A 97 0.19 7.73 30.87
CA SER A 97 1.13 8.63 31.62
C SER A 97 2.37 9.10 30.80
N THR A 98 2.14 10.09 29.93
CA THR A 98 3.11 11.15 29.51
C THR A 98 4.25 10.91 28.49
N SER A 99 4.44 9.72 27.90
CA SER A 99 5.29 9.58 26.69
C SER A 99 4.99 8.31 25.88
N TYR A 100 3.78 8.21 25.32
CA TYR A 100 3.44 7.14 24.35
C TYR A 100 4.17 7.40 23.04
N SER A 101 4.70 6.36 22.41
CA SER A 101 5.03 6.47 20.99
C SER A 101 3.72 6.69 20.23
N SER A 102 3.60 7.85 19.59
CA SER A 102 2.47 8.18 18.74
C SER A 102 2.58 7.41 17.43
N TRP A 103 1.46 7.18 16.75
CA TRP A 103 1.48 6.65 15.38
C TRP A 103 2.31 7.54 14.45
N THR A 104 2.48 8.82 14.80
CA THR A 104 3.43 9.72 14.16
C THR A 104 4.88 9.23 14.22
N LYS A 105 5.38 8.85 15.40
CA LYS A 105 6.75 8.33 15.55
C LYS A 105 6.93 7.02 14.81
N VAL A 106 5.93 6.13 14.86
CA VAL A 106 5.91 4.89 14.08
C VAL A 106 6.04 5.18 12.59
N TYR A 107 5.24 6.12 12.07
CA TYR A 107 5.32 6.54 10.68
C TYR A 107 6.69 7.12 10.33
N ASP A 108 7.24 8.02 11.14
CA ASP A 108 8.53 8.66 10.85
C ASP A 108 9.68 7.64 10.85
N ALA A 109 9.67 6.67 11.78
CA ALA A 109 10.64 5.58 11.77
C ALA A 109 10.48 4.66 10.55
N TRP A 110 9.25 4.36 10.14
CA TRP A 110 8.98 3.54 8.95
C TRP A 110 9.30 4.26 7.63
N LYS A 111 9.14 5.59 7.62
CA LYS A 111 9.56 6.47 6.53
C LYS A 111 11.07 6.46 6.36
N GLU A 112 11.82 6.43 7.45
CA GLU A 112 13.28 6.29 7.40
C GLU A 112 13.70 4.92 6.86
N LEU A 113 13.04 3.84 7.31
CA LEU A 113 13.23 2.49 6.74
C LEU A 113 12.97 2.48 5.22
N THR A 114 11.87 3.10 4.78
CA THR A 114 11.56 3.23 3.35
C THR A 114 12.66 3.98 2.60
N SER A 115 13.20 5.03 3.21
CA SER A 115 14.29 5.83 2.64
C SER A 115 15.61 5.05 2.55
N MET A 116 15.95 4.24 3.55
CA MET A 116 17.13 3.35 3.49
C MET A 116 16.99 2.31 2.39
N LEU A 117 15.80 1.74 2.22
CA LEU A 117 15.56 0.77 1.16
C LEU A 117 15.71 1.42 -0.22
N ILE A 118 15.13 2.60 -0.46
CA ILE A 118 15.31 3.36 -1.71
C ILE A 118 16.79 3.68 -1.96
N ARG A 119 17.54 4.09 -0.93
CA ARG A 119 18.99 4.33 -1.05
C ARG A 119 19.75 3.06 -1.42
N GLY A 120 19.35 1.90 -0.90
CA GLY A 120 19.94 0.61 -1.26
C GLY A 120 19.84 0.29 -2.75
N TYR A 121 18.71 0.60 -3.38
CA TYR A 121 18.54 0.44 -4.84
C TYR A 121 19.31 1.45 -5.68
N ASN A 122 19.59 2.64 -5.15
CA ASN A 122 20.34 3.65 -5.89
C ASN A 122 21.86 3.45 -5.76
N ASN A 123 22.31 3.04 -4.57
CA ASN A 123 23.72 3.16 -4.18
C ASN A 123 24.35 1.85 -3.69
N ALA A 124 23.56 0.82 -3.36
CA ALA A 124 24.05 -0.44 -2.77
C ALA A 124 23.79 -1.66 -3.66
N GLY A 125 23.41 -1.46 -4.93
CA GLY A 125 23.27 -2.55 -5.90
C GLY A 125 22.11 -3.51 -5.64
N PHE A 126 21.05 -3.10 -4.95
CA PHE A 126 19.89 -4.00 -4.74
C PHE A 126 19.25 -4.39 -6.07
N GLU A 127 19.23 -5.70 -6.33
CA GLU A 127 18.70 -6.31 -7.55
C GLU A 127 17.16 -6.36 -7.55
N ALA A 128 16.55 -6.48 -8.73
CA ALA A 128 15.10 -6.49 -8.92
C ALA A 128 14.34 -7.62 -8.20
N TRP A 129 14.98 -8.76 -7.92
CA TRP A 129 14.33 -9.83 -7.15
C TRP A 129 13.94 -9.38 -5.73
N THR A 130 14.53 -8.29 -5.22
CA THR A 130 14.24 -7.74 -3.88
C THR A 130 13.04 -6.77 -3.86
N ILE A 131 12.39 -6.50 -5.00
CA ILE A 131 11.22 -5.58 -5.13
C ILE A 131 10.09 -5.88 -4.14
N PRO A 132 9.77 -7.14 -3.77
CA PRO A 132 8.74 -7.39 -2.76
C PRO A 132 9.03 -6.72 -1.40
N SER A 133 10.28 -6.37 -1.10
CA SER A 133 10.62 -5.55 0.08
C SER A 133 10.12 -4.10 -0.07
N LEU A 134 10.20 -3.50 -1.27
CA LEU A 134 9.56 -2.21 -1.57
C LEU A 134 8.04 -2.31 -1.40
N TYR A 135 7.46 -3.46 -1.77
CA TYR A 135 6.06 -3.76 -1.52
C TYR A 135 5.70 -3.71 -0.04
N MET A 136 6.47 -4.40 0.78
CA MET A 136 6.27 -4.44 2.22
C MET A 136 6.33 -3.03 2.83
N VAL A 137 7.42 -2.30 2.59
CA VAL A 137 7.59 -0.99 3.23
C VAL A 137 6.57 0.02 2.74
N GLY A 138 6.26 0.08 1.43
CA GLY A 138 5.30 1.01 0.87
C GLY A 138 3.87 0.77 1.36
N LYS A 139 3.46 -0.50 1.48
CA LYS A 139 2.14 -0.86 2.01
C LYS A 139 1.98 -0.37 3.45
N TYR A 140 2.96 -0.68 4.31
CA TYR A 140 2.88 -0.31 5.72
C TYR A 140 3.12 1.17 5.98
N LEU A 141 3.90 1.86 5.13
CA LEU A 141 4.05 3.31 5.18
C LEU A 141 2.68 4.00 5.05
N ARG A 142 1.87 3.58 4.06
CA ARG A 142 0.51 4.10 3.86
C ARG A 142 -0.39 3.78 5.06
N LEU A 143 -0.33 2.57 5.60
CA LEU A 143 -1.15 2.18 6.75
C LEU A 143 -0.79 2.98 8.00
N PHE A 144 0.49 3.19 8.29
CA PHE A 144 0.93 3.98 9.43
C PHE A 144 0.61 5.47 9.27
N ALA A 145 0.72 6.02 8.05
CA ALA A 145 0.29 7.37 7.76
C ALA A 145 -1.20 7.59 8.10
N ILE A 146 -2.07 6.67 7.64
CA ILE A 146 -3.51 6.72 7.94
C ILE A 146 -3.75 6.65 9.46
N LYS A 147 -3.11 5.71 10.16
CA LYS A 147 -3.27 5.58 11.62
C LYS A 147 -2.83 6.83 12.37
N SER A 148 -1.75 7.48 11.94
CA SER A 148 -1.29 8.71 12.57
C SER A 148 -2.19 9.89 12.27
N ASP A 149 -2.65 10.05 11.03
CA ASP A 149 -3.58 11.13 10.67
C ASP A 149 -4.90 10.94 11.43
N ASP A 150 -5.38 9.70 11.58
CA ASP A 150 -6.55 9.36 12.41
C ASP A 150 -6.30 9.69 13.89
N GLU A 151 -5.15 9.33 14.47
CA GLU A 151 -4.78 9.67 15.86
C GLU A 151 -4.72 11.18 16.09
N ARG A 152 -4.08 11.92 15.18
CA ARG A 152 -4.01 13.39 15.23
C ARG A 152 -5.39 14.01 15.16
N SER A 153 -6.24 13.53 14.25
CA SER A 153 -7.61 14.05 14.10
C SER A 153 -8.46 13.87 15.36
N ARG A 154 -8.30 12.75 16.08
CA ARG A 154 -9.00 12.48 17.35
C ARG A 154 -8.53 13.41 18.47
N ASN A 155 -7.21 13.60 18.59
CA ASN A 155 -6.65 14.46 19.63
C ASN A 155 -6.98 15.95 19.39
N SER A 156 -7.10 16.38 18.14
CA SER A 156 -7.54 17.74 17.80
C SER A 156 -9.02 17.99 18.07
N GLY A 157 -9.87 16.94 18.03
CA GLY A 157 -11.31 17.06 18.30
C GLY A 157 -11.66 17.43 19.75
N ASP A 158 -10.78 17.13 20.70
CA ASP A 158 -10.99 17.40 22.14
C ASP A 158 -10.66 18.85 22.54
N ASN A 159 -9.86 19.57 21.73
CA ASN A 159 -9.42 20.94 21.98
C ASN A 159 -10.24 22.02 21.22
N SER A 160 -11.33 21.64 20.55
CA SER A 160 -12.09 22.56 19.68
C SER A 160 -12.94 23.61 20.43
N GLY A 161 -12.80 23.72 21.74
CA GLY A 161 -13.52 24.69 22.58
C GLY A 161 -12.92 26.10 22.65
N THR A 162 -11.77 26.40 22.01
CA THR A 162 -11.07 27.70 22.28
C THR A 162 -10.30 28.30 21.09
N SER A 163 -10.71 28.09 19.83
CA SER A 163 -9.98 28.71 18.71
C SER A 163 -10.86 28.99 17.49
N SER A 164 -11.88 29.84 17.65
CA SER A 164 -12.73 30.32 16.55
C SER A 164 -12.40 31.76 16.12
N LEU A 165 -11.14 32.20 16.21
CA LEU A 165 -10.78 33.59 15.92
C LEU A 165 -9.39 33.74 15.27
N THR A 166 -9.20 33.21 14.05
CA THR A 166 -8.31 33.82 13.04
C THR A 166 -8.49 33.16 11.66
N GLN A 167 -9.09 33.93 10.75
CA GLN A 167 -8.77 34.11 9.31
C GLN A 167 -8.63 32.86 8.41
N ASP A 168 -9.67 32.54 7.62
CA ASP A 168 -9.87 32.91 6.20
C ASP A 168 -8.82 32.27 5.26
N ASP A 169 -9.26 31.35 4.39
CA ASP A 169 -8.52 30.47 3.44
C ASP A 169 -7.86 29.17 3.97
N PHE A 170 -8.19 28.74 5.18
CA PHE A 170 -7.70 27.49 5.75
C PHE A 170 -8.59 26.29 5.37
N ASP A 171 -8.07 25.30 4.64
CA ASP A 171 -8.72 23.99 4.50
C ASP A 171 -8.23 23.06 5.63
N PRO A 172 -8.98 22.91 6.74
CA PRO A 172 -8.60 22.03 7.85
C PRO A 172 -8.51 20.56 7.44
N GLY A 173 -9.02 20.17 6.26
CA GLY A 173 -8.82 18.84 5.67
C GLY A 173 -7.38 18.59 5.23
N LEU A 174 -6.63 19.63 4.84
CA LEU A 174 -5.24 19.51 4.38
C LEU A 174 -4.28 19.14 5.51
N GLU A 175 -4.43 19.76 6.68
CA GLU A 175 -3.59 19.45 7.86
C GLU A 175 -3.93 18.10 8.49
N LYS A 176 -5.22 17.71 8.46
CA LYS A 176 -5.68 16.41 8.98
C LYS A 176 -5.06 15.21 8.25
N GLN A 177 -4.58 15.39 7.03
CA GLN A 177 -3.99 14.32 6.20
C GLN A 177 -2.50 14.56 5.91
N GLY A 178 -1.81 15.26 6.81
CA GLY A 178 -0.41 15.65 6.62
C GLY A 178 0.53 14.47 6.40
N GLN A 179 0.39 13.37 7.15
CA GLN A 179 1.25 12.21 6.96
C GLN A 179 0.93 11.44 5.68
N LEU A 180 -0.34 11.33 5.30
CA LEU A 180 -0.72 10.65 4.08
C LEU A 180 -0.24 11.40 2.83
N ARG A 181 -0.15 12.74 2.88
CA ARG A 181 0.48 13.58 1.84
C ARG A 181 1.99 13.39 1.80
N ASP A 182 2.67 13.34 2.95
CA ASP A 182 4.10 13.02 3.00
C ASP A 182 4.38 11.60 2.46
N CYS A 183 3.54 10.62 2.81
CA CYS A 183 3.62 9.25 2.33
C CYS A 183 3.55 9.19 0.79
N GLU A 184 2.68 9.98 0.19
CA GLU A 184 2.52 10.09 -1.26
C GLU A 184 3.83 10.50 -1.95
N GLN A 185 4.60 11.44 -1.39
CA GLN A 185 5.90 11.84 -1.91
C GLN A 185 6.91 10.68 -1.89
N HIS A 186 6.90 9.88 -0.82
CA HIS A 186 7.75 8.69 -0.72
C HIS A 186 7.32 7.59 -1.72
N LEU A 187 6.02 7.38 -1.92
CA LEU A 187 5.53 6.44 -2.94
C LEU A 187 5.89 6.91 -4.36
N LYS A 188 5.86 8.22 -4.64
CA LYS A 188 6.37 8.79 -5.91
C LYS A 188 7.85 8.51 -6.11
N ARG A 189 8.68 8.57 -5.06
CA ARG A 189 10.10 8.22 -5.16
C ARG A 189 10.29 6.75 -5.53
N ILE A 190 9.50 5.83 -4.97
CA ILE A 190 9.52 4.41 -5.36
C ILE A 190 9.03 4.24 -6.81
N PHE A 191 7.99 4.96 -7.21
CA PHE A 191 7.47 4.93 -8.58
C PHE A 191 8.56 5.33 -9.58
N THR A 192 9.22 6.46 -9.35
CA THR A 192 10.32 6.97 -10.18
C THR A 192 11.52 6.01 -10.18
N LEU A 193 11.85 5.40 -9.03
CA LEU A 193 12.91 4.40 -8.91
C LEU A 193 12.68 3.21 -9.83
N CYS A 194 11.45 2.67 -9.85
CA CYS A 194 11.10 1.55 -10.72
C CYS A 194 10.99 1.96 -12.19
N LEU A 195 10.38 3.11 -12.46
CA LEU A 195 10.10 3.56 -13.82
C LEU A 195 11.36 3.92 -14.60
N ASN A 196 12.32 4.59 -13.95
CA ASN A 196 13.56 5.05 -14.59
C ASN A 196 14.63 3.96 -14.68
N ASP A 197 14.30 2.71 -14.35
CA ASP A 197 15.27 1.64 -14.40
C ASP A 197 15.66 1.30 -15.84
N ARG A 198 16.96 1.24 -16.09
CA ARG A 198 17.56 1.03 -17.41
C ARG A 198 18.08 -0.40 -17.60
N ALA A 199 17.94 -1.26 -16.60
CA ALA A 199 18.23 -2.68 -16.75
C ALA A 199 17.31 -3.31 -17.82
N PRO A 200 17.77 -4.37 -18.51
CA PRO A 200 16.92 -5.19 -19.37
C PRO A 200 15.65 -5.64 -18.63
N LEU A 201 14.54 -5.81 -19.35
CA LEU A 201 13.23 -6.08 -18.74
C LEU A 201 13.26 -7.32 -17.82
N GLU A 202 14.07 -8.32 -18.12
CA GLU A 202 14.24 -9.55 -17.35
C GLU A 202 14.72 -9.30 -15.92
N GLU A 203 15.53 -8.26 -15.73
CA GLU A 203 16.16 -7.89 -14.45
C GLU A 203 15.69 -6.50 -13.96
N SER A 204 14.64 -5.96 -14.57
CA SER A 204 14.22 -4.59 -14.34
C SER A 204 13.34 -4.43 -13.10
N ARG A 205 13.53 -3.30 -12.42
CA ARG A 205 12.66 -2.82 -11.34
C ARG A 205 11.27 -2.40 -11.82
N LYS A 206 11.07 -2.29 -13.13
CA LYS A 206 9.75 -2.03 -13.75
C LYS A 206 8.71 -3.09 -13.40
N TRP A 207 9.11 -4.31 -13.02
CA TRP A 207 8.20 -5.32 -12.48
C TRP A 207 7.51 -4.91 -11.16
N GLY A 208 8.01 -3.88 -10.47
CA GLY A 208 7.37 -3.30 -9.29
C GLY A 208 6.32 -2.22 -9.60
N ILE A 209 6.17 -1.79 -10.86
CA ILE A 209 5.48 -0.53 -11.19
C ILE A 209 3.99 -0.53 -10.80
N TYR A 210 3.24 -1.57 -11.17
CA TYR A 210 1.79 -1.59 -11.01
C TYR A 210 1.38 -1.70 -9.56
N PHE A 211 2.21 -2.34 -8.74
CA PHE A 211 2.01 -2.28 -7.31
C PHE A 211 2.09 -0.85 -6.76
N VAL A 212 3.15 -0.11 -7.11
CA VAL A 212 3.34 1.26 -6.59
C VAL A 212 2.25 2.18 -7.11
N ILE A 213 1.84 2.03 -8.37
CA ILE A 213 0.70 2.73 -8.96
C ILE A 213 -0.58 2.45 -8.16
N ASN A 214 -0.85 1.19 -7.82
CA ASN A 214 -2.02 0.83 -7.03
C ASN A 214 -2.00 1.44 -5.62
N LEU A 215 -0.82 1.55 -5.00
CA LEU A 215 -0.69 2.29 -3.74
C LEU A 215 -0.96 3.78 -3.92
N LEU A 216 -0.39 4.40 -4.96
CA LEU A 216 -0.62 5.81 -5.28
C LEU A 216 -2.10 6.10 -5.53
N PHE A 217 -2.80 5.27 -6.31
CA PHE A 217 -4.24 5.39 -6.49
C PHE A 217 -4.98 5.29 -5.16
N LYS A 218 -4.74 4.24 -4.37
CA LYS A 218 -5.32 4.10 -3.03
C LYS A 218 -5.06 5.32 -2.14
N THR A 219 -3.89 5.94 -2.23
CA THR A 219 -3.54 7.16 -1.49
C THR A 219 -4.28 8.39 -2.02
N TYR A 220 -4.28 8.64 -3.33
CA TYR A 220 -4.97 9.78 -3.94
C TYR A 220 -6.47 9.77 -3.70
N PHE A 221 -7.11 8.61 -3.80
CA PHE A 221 -8.54 8.48 -3.51
C PHE A 221 -8.84 8.76 -2.03
N LYS A 222 -7.97 8.36 -1.09
CA LYS A 222 -8.12 8.67 0.34
C LYS A 222 -7.86 10.14 0.65
N LEU A 223 -6.98 10.79 -0.11
CA LEU A 223 -6.69 12.24 -0.05
C LEU A 223 -7.74 13.10 -0.78
N ASN A 224 -8.84 12.51 -1.27
CA ASN A 224 -9.83 13.17 -2.12
C ASN A 224 -9.22 13.92 -3.32
N SER A 225 -8.10 13.41 -3.85
CA SER A 225 -7.28 14.04 -4.89
C SER A 225 -7.12 13.10 -6.08
N ALA A 226 -8.21 12.40 -6.46
CA ALA A 226 -8.20 11.35 -7.49
C ALA A 226 -7.65 11.83 -8.84
N SER A 227 -7.82 13.11 -9.17
CA SER A 227 -7.28 13.78 -10.36
C SER A 227 -5.77 13.61 -10.56
N LEU A 228 -4.99 13.49 -9.47
CA LEU A 228 -3.54 13.28 -9.52
C LEU A 228 -3.16 11.93 -10.15
N SER A 229 -4.06 10.96 -10.11
CA SER A 229 -3.91 9.65 -10.76
C SER A 229 -3.72 9.77 -12.27
N ARG A 230 -4.26 10.81 -12.91
CA ARG A 230 -4.07 11.07 -14.35
C ARG A 230 -2.61 11.27 -14.70
N THR A 231 -1.85 11.96 -13.86
CA THR A 231 -0.42 12.19 -14.10
C THR A 231 0.34 10.87 -14.11
N ILE A 232 -0.04 9.93 -13.23
CA ILE A 232 0.54 8.58 -13.19
C ILE A 232 0.17 7.79 -14.45
N LEU A 233 -1.11 7.81 -14.87
CA LEU A 233 -1.56 7.13 -16.09
C LEU A 233 -0.89 7.69 -17.35
N LYS A 234 -0.82 9.02 -17.49
CA LYS A 234 -0.14 9.68 -18.62
C LYS A 234 1.33 9.30 -18.68
N THR A 235 2.01 9.33 -17.53
CA THR A 235 3.42 8.91 -17.43
C THR A 235 3.57 7.46 -17.86
N LEU A 236 2.74 6.54 -17.34
CA LEU A 236 2.78 5.13 -17.72
C LEU A 236 2.54 4.92 -19.23
N SER A 237 1.56 5.62 -19.82
CA SER A 237 1.27 5.54 -21.26
C SER A 237 2.50 5.88 -22.11
N VAL A 238 3.21 6.96 -21.77
CA VAL A 238 4.41 7.38 -22.51
C VAL A 238 5.51 6.32 -22.50
N TYR A 239 5.67 5.58 -21.39
CA TYR A 239 6.66 4.50 -21.31
C TYR A 239 6.19 3.22 -22.02
N ASN A 240 4.89 2.93 -21.99
CA ASN A 240 4.30 1.84 -22.77
C ASN A 240 4.46 2.08 -24.28
N ASP A 241 4.21 3.29 -24.77
CA ASP A 241 4.32 3.65 -26.19
C ASP A 241 5.77 3.54 -26.70
N LYS A 242 6.76 3.71 -25.81
CA LYS A 242 8.18 3.49 -26.10
C LYS A 242 8.59 2.01 -26.12
N GLY A 243 7.70 1.10 -25.73
CA GLY A 243 8.01 -0.32 -25.57
C GLY A 243 8.94 -0.62 -24.38
N ASP A 244 9.07 0.32 -23.44
CA ASP A 244 10.03 0.24 -22.32
C ASP A 244 9.38 -0.30 -21.03
N MET A 245 8.23 -0.97 -21.14
CA MET A 245 7.45 -1.49 -20.01
C MET A 245 7.03 -2.94 -20.24
N PRO A 246 7.05 -3.80 -19.21
CA PRO A 246 6.42 -5.10 -19.29
C PRO A 246 4.91 -4.95 -19.55
N PRO A 247 4.30 -5.84 -20.34
CA PRO A 247 2.89 -5.74 -20.65
C PRO A 247 2.04 -6.03 -19.39
N LEU A 248 0.90 -5.34 -19.26
CA LEU A 248 0.03 -5.42 -18.07
C LEU A 248 -0.38 -6.86 -17.73
N ASP A 249 -0.55 -7.72 -18.72
CA ASP A 249 -0.98 -9.10 -18.56
C ASP A 249 0.04 -9.99 -17.85
N ALA A 250 1.32 -9.64 -17.92
CA ALA A 250 2.41 -10.33 -17.23
C ALA A 250 2.46 -10.06 -15.71
N PHE A 251 1.69 -9.08 -15.22
CA PHE A 251 1.62 -8.78 -13.78
C PHE A 251 0.63 -9.69 -13.04
N PRO A 252 0.81 -9.88 -11.72
CA PRO A 252 -0.14 -10.65 -10.91
C PRO A 252 -1.57 -10.15 -11.06
N LYS A 253 -2.53 -11.07 -11.18
CA LYS A 253 -3.96 -10.76 -11.37
C LYS A 253 -4.48 -9.71 -10.38
N ALA A 254 -4.13 -9.81 -9.10
CA ALA A 254 -4.55 -8.85 -8.07
C ALA A 254 -4.12 -7.39 -8.38
N GLN A 255 -2.92 -7.21 -8.94
CA GLN A 255 -2.44 -5.88 -9.33
C GLN A 255 -3.21 -5.37 -10.55
N ARG A 256 -3.47 -6.24 -11.52
CA ARG A 256 -4.22 -5.91 -12.75
C ARG A 256 -5.66 -5.51 -12.45
N VAL A 257 -6.35 -6.27 -11.59
CA VAL A 257 -7.73 -5.95 -11.15
C VAL A 257 -7.78 -4.58 -10.50
N THR A 258 -6.88 -4.33 -9.54
CA THR A 258 -6.85 -3.05 -8.81
C THR A 258 -6.59 -1.88 -9.75
N PHE A 259 -5.63 -2.03 -10.66
CA PHE A 259 -5.29 -1.01 -11.65
C PHE A 259 -6.50 -0.69 -12.55
N LYS A 260 -7.12 -1.73 -13.13
CA LYS A 260 -8.28 -1.60 -14.02
C LYS A 260 -9.50 -0.99 -13.31
N TYR A 261 -9.71 -1.35 -12.05
CA TYR A 261 -10.76 -0.76 -11.23
C TYR A 261 -10.58 0.75 -11.09
N TYR A 262 -9.41 1.21 -10.65
CA TYR A 262 -9.15 2.64 -10.48
C TYR A 262 -9.15 3.40 -11.81
N GLU A 263 -8.62 2.80 -12.87
CA GLU A 263 -8.70 3.35 -14.23
C GLU A 263 -10.15 3.58 -14.67
N GLY A 264 -11.03 2.60 -14.44
CA GLY A 264 -12.46 2.72 -14.72
C GLY A 264 -13.17 3.77 -13.86
N VAL A 265 -12.87 3.84 -12.57
CA VAL A 265 -13.42 4.87 -11.67
C VAL A 265 -12.98 6.28 -12.10
N LEU A 266 -11.74 6.45 -12.57
CA LEU A 266 -11.27 7.74 -13.08
C LEU A 266 -12.04 8.18 -14.32
N PHE A 267 -12.28 7.27 -15.27
CA PHE A 267 -13.13 7.58 -16.43
C PHE A 267 -14.57 7.88 -16.03
N PHE A 268 -15.10 7.21 -15.00
CA PHE A 268 -16.43 7.49 -14.48
C PHE A 268 -16.52 8.92 -13.92
N LEU A 269 -15.51 9.36 -13.14
CA LEU A 269 -15.42 10.71 -12.61
C LEU A 269 -15.24 11.78 -13.70
N GLU A 270 -14.81 11.39 -14.90
CA GLU A 270 -14.67 12.24 -16.08
C GLU A 270 -15.90 12.17 -17.00
N GLU A 271 -16.98 11.52 -16.56
CA GLU A 271 -18.21 11.32 -17.32
C GLU A 271 -18.00 10.54 -18.64
N ASN A 272 -16.87 9.85 -18.78
CA ASN A 272 -16.59 8.96 -19.91
C ASN A 272 -17.09 7.55 -19.59
N TYR A 273 -18.42 7.41 -19.55
CA TYR A 273 -19.09 6.19 -19.11
C TYR A 273 -18.74 4.97 -19.98
N VAL A 274 -18.49 5.16 -21.28
CA VAL A 274 -18.13 4.07 -22.20
C VAL A 274 -16.79 3.44 -21.82
N GLN A 275 -15.77 4.26 -21.55
CA GLN A 275 -14.48 3.73 -21.10
C GLN A 275 -14.58 3.22 -19.66
N ALA A 276 -15.29 3.93 -18.78
CA ALA A 276 -15.50 3.50 -17.41
C ALA A 276 -16.08 2.08 -17.34
N GLU A 277 -17.17 1.83 -18.06
CA GLU A 277 -17.82 0.52 -18.14
C GLU A 277 -16.84 -0.55 -18.63
N LYS A 278 -16.12 -0.30 -19.73
CA LYS A 278 -15.14 -1.24 -20.27
C LYS A 278 -14.09 -1.65 -19.23
N HIS A 279 -13.45 -0.67 -18.58
CA HIS A 279 -12.39 -0.93 -17.61
C HIS A 279 -12.92 -1.62 -16.33
N LEU A 280 -14.11 -1.24 -15.85
CA LEU A 280 -14.75 -1.87 -14.70
C LEU A 280 -15.19 -3.30 -14.99
N ILE A 281 -15.74 -3.57 -16.18
CA ILE A 281 -16.09 -4.92 -16.63
C ILE A 281 -14.82 -5.78 -16.74
N ASP A 282 -13.74 -5.25 -17.29
CA ASP A 282 -12.47 -5.97 -17.39
C ASP A 282 -11.90 -6.31 -16.00
N ALA A 283 -11.97 -5.36 -15.04
CA ALA A 283 -11.61 -5.62 -13.65
C ALA A 283 -12.48 -6.72 -13.04
N TRP A 284 -13.80 -6.66 -13.25
CA TRP A 284 -14.77 -7.64 -12.74
C TRP A 284 -14.53 -9.04 -13.33
N LYS A 285 -14.27 -9.15 -14.63
CA LYS A 285 -13.95 -10.43 -15.29
C LYS A 285 -12.68 -11.08 -14.73
N LEU A 286 -11.74 -10.28 -14.24
CA LEU A 286 -10.50 -10.74 -13.62
C LEU A 286 -10.68 -11.14 -12.15
N CYS A 287 -11.78 -10.77 -11.49
CA CYS A 287 -12.10 -11.18 -10.13
C CYS A 287 -12.49 -12.67 -10.08
N TYR A 288 -11.99 -13.39 -9.06
CA TYR A 288 -12.36 -14.80 -8.83
C TYR A 288 -13.80 -14.91 -8.31
N LYS A 289 -14.57 -15.88 -8.84
CA LYS A 289 -15.96 -16.14 -8.41
C LYS A 289 -16.09 -16.49 -6.92
N ASP A 290 -15.05 -17.05 -6.31
CA ASP A 290 -15.02 -17.44 -4.89
C ASP A 290 -14.24 -16.48 -3.99
N ALA A 291 -13.72 -15.38 -4.52
CA ALA A 291 -12.98 -14.39 -3.74
C ALA A 291 -13.92 -13.42 -3.02
N LYS A 292 -14.72 -13.93 -2.06
CA LYS A 292 -15.54 -13.09 -1.16
C LYS A 292 -14.70 -12.03 -0.43
N ASN A 293 -13.44 -12.36 -0.15
CA ASN A 293 -12.48 -11.44 0.47
C ASN A 293 -11.96 -10.33 -0.47
N ASN A 294 -12.01 -10.46 -1.80
CA ASN A 294 -11.56 -9.37 -2.68
C ASN A 294 -12.62 -8.26 -2.79
N ALA A 295 -13.90 -8.61 -2.66
CA ALA A 295 -14.99 -7.64 -2.51
C ALA A 295 -14.94 -6.97 -1.13
N GLU A 296 -14.74 -7.77 -0.07
CA GLU A 296 -14.66 -7.24 1.30
C GLU A 296 -13.37 -6.45 1.58
N TRP A 297 -12.22 -6.76 0.97
CA TRP A 297 -10.99 -5.98 1.15
C TRP A 297 -10.99 -4.68 0.35
N ALA A 298 -11.72 -4.62 -0.77
CA ALA A 298 -12.06 -3.36 -1.40
C ALA A 298 -13.02 -2.57 -0.50
N HIS A 299 -14.04 -3.19 0.10
CA HIS A 299 -15.01 -2.50 0.96
C HIS A 299 -14.49 -2.14 2.37
N SER A 300 -13.55 -2.88 2.97
CA SER A 300 -13.07 -2.65 4.34
C SER A 300 -11.99 -1.56 4.42
N ASP A 301 -11.22 -1.36 3.36
CA ASP A 301 -10.27 -0.23 3.20
C ASP A 301 -10.98 1.05 2.71
N ILE A 302 -12.22 0.93 2.21
CA ILE A 302 -13.10 2.01 1.78
C ILE A 302 -14.09 2.29 2.91
N SER A 303 -13.61 2.87 4.01
CA SER A 303 -14.48 3.73 4.82
C SER A 303 -14.82 4.99 4.02
N ASN A 304 -15.80 4.80 3.12
CA ASN A 304 -16.81 5.72 2.61
C ASN A 304 -16.37 7.01 1.87
N PRO A 305 -16.22 6.98 0.54
CA PRO A 305 -16.31 8.16 -0.32
C PRO A 305 -17.70 8.36 -0.96
N MET A 306 -18.74 7.60 -0.59
CA MET A 306 -20.07 7.68 -1.23
C MET A 306 -21.16 8.33 -0.36
N SER A 307 -20.79 9.09 0.66
CA SER A 307 -21.74 9.77 1.57
C SER A 307 -21.88 11.27 1.37
N VAL A 308 -21.41 11.85 0.26
CA VAL A 308 -21.55 13.31 0.01
C VAL A 308 -22.33 13.62 -1.28
N ALA A 309 -23.10 12.66 -1.80
CA ALA A 309 -23.93 12.91 -2.99
C ALA A 309 -25.40 12.51 -2.84
N ASP A 310 -25.92 12.32 -1.62
CA ASP A 310 -27.35 12.06 -1.44
C ASP A 310 -27.89 12.67 -0.14
N GLN A 311 -28.05 14.00 -0.15
CA GLN A 311 -28.98 14.72 0.73
C GLN A 311 -30.06 15.39 -0.12
N SER A 312 -30.76 14.62 -0.95
CA SER A 312 -32.02 15.06 -1.55
C SER A 312 -32.86 13.91 -2.12
N TYR A 313 -32.99 12.78 -1.43
CA TYR A 313 -34.09 11.86 -1.73
C TYR A 313 -34.50 11.00 -0.52
N SER A 314 -35.53 11.45 0.20
CA SER A 314 -36.29 10.61 1.13
C SER A 314 -37.43 9.92 0.38
N PRO A 315 -37.64 8.62 0.60
CA PRO A 315 -38.99 8.08 0.55
C PRO A 315 -39.27 7.29 1.82
N ASP A 316 -39.94 7.94 2.77
CA ASP A 316 -40.75 7.23 3.75
C ASP A 316 -42.21 7.34 3.30
N ARG A 317 -42.80 6.19 2.96
CA ARG A 317 -44.20 5.80 3.16
C ARG A 317 -44.54 4.55 2.35
N SER A 318 -44.73 3.44 3.06
CA SER A 318 -45.62 2.34 2.67
C SER A 318 -47.04 2.86 2.39
N PRO A 319 -47.90 2.21 1.58
CA PRO A 319 -48.49 0.91 1.96
C PRO A 319 -48.77 -0.08 0.80
N SER A 320 -48.78 -1.38 1.12
CA SER A 320 -49.48 -2.43 0.36
C SER A 320 -51.01 -2.19 0.36
N PRO A 321 -51.79 -2.59 -0.67
CA PRO A 321 -52.35 -3.96 -0.72
C PRO A 321 -52.68 -4.56 -2.12
N LYS A 322 -52.74 -5.90 -2.14
CA LYS A 322 -53.53 -6.87 -2.96
C LYS A 322 -54.27 -6.41 -4.24
N LEU A 323 -54.10 -7.17 -5.34
CA LEU A 323 -55.13 -7.67 -6.31
C LEU A 323 -54.40 -8.50 -7.39
N SER A 324 -54.47 -9.83 -7.39
CA SER A 324 -55.48 -10.70 -8.03
C SER A 324 -55.49 -10.69 -9.57
N SER A 325 -55.04 -11.82 -10.15
CA SER A 325 -55.59 -12.54 -11.32
C SER A 325 -56.17 -11.77 -12.52
N ALA A 326 -55.58 -11.96 -13.70
CA ALA A 326 -56.28 -12.47 -14.90
C ALA A 326 -55.29 -12.49 -16.08
N ALA A 327 -54.72 -13.66 -16.37
CA ALA A 327 -54.14 -13.94 -17.68
C ALA A 327 -55.29 -14.41 -18.59
N THR A 328 -55.74 -13.53 -19.48
CA THR A 328 -56.67 -13.88 -20.55
C THR A 328 -55.87 -14.17 -21.82
N THR A 329 -56.03 -15.42 -22.24
CA THR A 329 -55.72 -16.04 -23.53
C THR A 329 -56.19 -15.22 -24.73
N ILE A 330 -55.42 -15.26 -25.82
CA ILE A 330 -55.81 -15.43 -27.25
C ILE A 330 -54.97 -14.52 -28.16
N SER A 331 -54.07 -15.13 -28.94
CA SER A 331 -54.17 -15.10 -30.41
C SER A 331 -53.37 -16.23 -31.05
N PRO A 332 -53.88 -16.84 -32.14
CA PRO A 332 -53.33 -18.06 -32.73
C PRO A 332 -52.44 -17.78 -33.94
N GLY A 333 -51.62 -18.78 -34.29
CA GLY A 333 -51.27 -19.09 -35.67
C GLY A 333 -49.86 -18.74 -36.09
N ARG A 334 -49.03 -19.78 -36.28
CA ARG A 334 -47.91 -19.73 -37.22
C ARG A 334 -48.01 -20.93 -38.16
N THR A 335 -48.19 -20.64 -39.44
CA THR A 335 -47.90 -21.55 -40.53
C THR A 335 -46.48 -21.25 -41.01
N MET A 336 -45.61 -22.26 -40.96
CA MET A 336 -44.48 -22.60 -41.84
C MET A 336 -43.48 -23.38 -40.99
N TYR A 337 -43.20 -24.58 -41.49
CA TYR A 337 -42.85 -25.81 -40.77
C TYR A 337 -41.65 -25.76 -39.83
#